data_AF-A0AAN7C0P6-F1
#
_entry.id   AF-A0AAN7C0P6-F1
#
_cell.length_a   1.000
_cell.length_b   1.000
_cell.length_c   1.000
_cell.angle_alpha   90.00
_cell.angle_beta   90.00
_cell.angle_gamma   90.00
#
_symmetry.space_group_name_H-M   'P 1'
#
loop_
_entity.id
_entity.type
_entity.pdbx_description
1 polymer ?
#
loop_
_entity_poly.entity_id
_entity_poly.type
_entity_poly.pdbx_seq_one_letter_code
_entity_poly.pdbx_strand_id
1 'polypeptide(L)'
;MPTTTSEIDSSAARLRSRKPISPPVPAYLPTAGSPLTVNKTLYRAIQQAPRVLLSEFTLPIRSGRAWKSPAGSIIRISTPEGPQVGDLNLWNAHNPRERFWASRTRQLHSTHVSKGGRLWSCLPYMRPLLTIIADSLAWYGRDEHGGRVHDLLGTRCDPYINEVLSGGSRYDFHCHSNLTRAVLPFGLAESDVHDVINLFQVTGLDEKKRYFMNPCPASKGDYIKFLAEC
;
A
#
# COMPACT_ATOMS: atom_id res chain seq x y z
N MET A 1 4.74 -10.34 48.18
CA MET A 1 4.35 -11.58 47.46
C MET A 1 5.34 -11.79 46.33
N PRO A 2 6.14 -12.88 46.33
CA PRO A 2 7.21 -13.09 45.37
C PRO A 2 6.71 -13.87 44.13
N THR A 3 6.98 -13.35 42.94
CA THR A 3 6.62 -13.96 41.66
C THR A 3 7.61 -15.10 41.33
N THR A 4 7.14 -16.33 41.54
CA THR A 4 7.45 -17.58 40.82
C THR A 4 8.72 -17.64 39.95
N THR A 5 9.82 -18.10 40.56
CA THR A 5 11.06 -18.55 39.91
C THR A 5 10.87 -19.79 39.00
N SER A 6 9.73 -20.49 39.08
CA SER A 6 9.49 -21.76 38.36
C SER A 6 9.02 -21.61 36.90
N GLU A 7 8.37 -20.49 36.53
CA GLU A 7 7.84 -20.30 35.17
C GLU A 7 8.92 -19.83 34.18
N ILE A 8 9.88 -19.03 34.65
CA ILE A 8 11.01 -18.53 33.85
C ILE A 8 11.90 -19.71 33.40
N ASP A 9 12.10 -20.69 34.27
CA ASP A 9 12.92 -21.88 33.98
C ASP A 9 12.25 -22.79 32.93
N SER A 10 10.92 -22.85 32.93
CA SER A 10 10.14 -23.64 31.95
C SER A 10 10.22 -23.05 30.53
N SER A 11 10.20 -21.73 30.36
CA SER A 11 10.25 -21.08 29.06
C SER A 11 11.64 -21.17 28.42
N ALA A 12 12.69 -20.98 29.24
CA ALA A 12 14.07 -21.15 28.79
C ALA A 12 14.36 -22.61 28.41
N ALA A 13 13.87 -23.58 29.19
CA ALA A 13 13.96 -25.01 28.84
C ALA A 13 13.23 -25.33 27.53
N ARG A 14 12.02 -24.81 27.34
CA ARG A 14 11.26 -24.98 26.08
C ARG A 14 11.99 -24.41 24.87
N LEU A 15 12.60 -23.22 25.00
CA LEU A 15 13.39 -22.61 23.93
C LEU A 15 14.62 -23.45 23.57
N ARG A 16 15.37 -23.94 24.57
CA ARG A 16 16.53 -24.83 24.37
C ARG A 16 16.14 -26.15 23.71
N SER A 17 14.98 -26.70 24.06
CA SER A 17 14.45 -27.94 23.48
C SER A 17 13.81 -27.77 22.10
N ARG A 18 13.65 -26.54 21.60
CA ARG A 18 13.01 -26.29 20.32
C ARG A 18 13.87 -26.86 19.20
N LYS A 19 13.32 -27.84 18.49
CA LYS A 19 13.96 -28.42 17.31
C LYS A 19 14.28 -27.33 16.27
N PRO A 20 15.39 -27.43 15.53
CA PRO A 20 15.69 -26.53 14.43
C PRO A 20 14.50 -26.42 13.46
N ILE A 21 14.13 -25.19 13.10
CA ILE A 21 13.05 -24.92 12.16
C ILE A 21 13.69 -24.76 10.78
N SER A 22 13.20 -25.51 9.79
CA SER A 22 13.64 -25.35 8.41
C SER A 22 13.31 -23.96 7.87
N PRO A 23 14.06 -23.44 6.88
CA PRO A 23 13.74 -22.16 6.25
C PRO A 23 12.27 -22.11 5.80
N PRO A 24 11.49 -21.09 6.22
CA PRO A 24 10.08 -21.03 5.92
C PRO A 24 9.84 -20.73 4.44
N VAL A 25 8.78 -21.34 3.88
CA VAL A 25 8.28 -21.04 2.53
C VAL A 25 7.16 -20.00 2.65
N PRO A 26 7.07 -19.00 1.74
CA PRO A 26 5.95 -18.06 1.74
C PRO A 26 4.59 -18.77 1.65
N ALA A 27 3.62 -18.28 2.42
CA ALA A 27 2.29 -18.90 2.51
C ALA A 27 1.51 -18.85 1.19
N TYR A 28 1.74 -17.82 0.38
CA TYR A 28 1.11 -17.64 -0.92
C TYR A 28 2.21 -17.45 -1.97
N LEU A 29 2.36 -18.42 -2.86
CA LEU A 29 3.24 -18.34 -4.01
C LEU A 29 2.39 -18.33 -5.29
N PRO A 30 2.69 -17.44 -6.25
CA PRO A 30 2.01 -17.46 -7.54
C PRO A 30 2.36 -18.75 -8.29
N THR A 31 1.35 -19.58 -8.56
CA THR A 31 1.44 -20.73 -9.47
C THR A 31 0.95 -20.35 -10.87
N ALA A 32 1.29 -21.15 -11.88
CA ALA A 32 0.79 -20.92 -13.24
C ALA A 32 -0.75 -20.92 -13.25
N GLY A 33 -1.35 -19.86 -13.82
CA GLY A 33 -2.80 -19.67 -13.85
C GLY A 33 -3.41 -19.14 -12.54
N SER A 34 -2.61 -18.92 -11.49
CA SER A 34 -3.09 -18.32 -10.24
C SER A 34 -3.58 -16.88 -10.48
N PRO A 35 -4.65 -16.45 -9.78
CA PRO A 35 -5.12 -15.07 -9.83
C PRO A 35 -4.11 -14.06 -9.25
N LEU A 36 -3.01 -14.53 -8.66
CA LEU A 36 -1.87 -13.72 -8.24
C LEU A 36 -0.96 -13.31 -9.41
N THR A 37 -1.13 -13.94 -10.57
CA THR A 37 -0.40 -13.59 -11.80
C THR A 37 -1.30 -12.87 -12.79
N VAL A 38 -0.72 -11.99 -13.59
CA VAL A 38 -1.44 -11.31 -14.69
C VAL A 38 -1.11 -11.97 -16.02
N ASN A 39 -2.08 -12.00 -16.93
CA ASN A 39 -1.81 -12.37 -18.32
C ASN A 39 -0.96 -11.26 -18.96
N LYS A 40 0.36 -11.48 -19.03
CA LYS A 40 1.32 -10.46 -19.48
C LYS A 40 1.01 -9.92 -20.88
N THR A 41 0.53 -10.78 -21.79
CA THR A 41 0.16 -10.39 -23.15
C THR A 41 -1.05 -9.47 -23.15
N LEU A 42 -2.12 -9.84 -22.44
CA LEU A 42 -3.33 -9.04 -22.31
C LEU A 42 -3.04 -7.68 -21.68
N TYR A 43 -2.35 -7.65 -20.53
CA TYR A 43 -2.08 -6.38 -19.83
C TYR A 43 -1.11 -5.48 -20.60
N ARG A 44 -0.20 -6.04 -21.40
CA ARG A 44 0.62 -5.25 -22.33
C ARG A 44 -0.22 -4.64 -23.44
N ALA A 45 -1.16 -5.41 -24.01
CA ALA A 45 -2.09 -4.88 -25.02
C ALA A 45 -2.95 -3.75 -24.46
N ILE A 46 -3.51 -3.91 -23.25
CA ILE A 46 -4.26 -2.85 -22.54
C ILE A 46 -3.39 -1.61 -22.31
N GLN A 47 -2.14 -1.80 -21.87
CA GLN A 47 -1.21 -0.69 -21.64
C GLN A 47 -0.92 0.11 -22.93
N GLN A 48 -0.88 -0.55 -24.09
CA GLN A 48 -0.58 0.04 -25.41
C GLN A 48 -1.82 0.49 -26.19
N ALA A 49 -3.02 0.09 -25.76
CA ALA A 49 -4.26 0.37 -26.47
C ALA A 49 -4.48 1.89 -26.63
N PRO A 50 -5.03 2.34 -27.78
CA PRO A 50 -5.50 3.70 -27.95
C PRO A 50 -6.50 4.08 -26.85
N ARG A 51 -6.41 5.31 -26.36
CA ARG A 51 -7.25 5.82 -25.28
C ARG A 51 -7.45 7.32 -25.40
N VAL A 52 -8.55 7.79 -24.85
CA VAL A 52 -8.87 9.21 -24.70
C VAL A 52 -8.70 9.62 -23.23
N LEU A 53 -8.25 10.85 -23.00
CA LEU A 53 -8.15 11.39 -21.65
C LEU A 53 -9.55 11.70 -21.12
N LEU A 54 -9.92 11.11 -19.98
CA LEU A 54 -11.22 11.37 -19.35
C LEU A 54 -11.15 12.55 -18.37
N SER A 55 -10.06 12.68 -17.62
CA SER A 55 -9.87 13.73 -16.63
C SER A 55 -8.39 13.87 -16.29
N GLU A 56 -7.97 15.08 -15.96
CA GLU A 56 -6.64 15.41 -15.45
C GLU A 56 -6.77 16.49 -14.38
N PHE A 57 -5.96 16.38 -13.33
CA PHE A 57 -5.84 17.41 -12.30
C PHE A 57 -4.54 17.24 -11.52
N THR A 58 -4.09 18.32 -10.91
CA THR A 58 -2.98 18.32 -9.95
C THR A 58 -3.54 18.31 -8.53
N LEU A 59 -3.00 17.44 -7.67
CA LEU A 59 -3.27 17.48 -6.23
C LEU A 59 -2.34 18.51 -5.58
N PRO A 60 -2.87 19.56 -4.94
CA PRO A 60 -2.04 20.47 -4.15
C PRO A 60 -1.27 19.73 -3.05
N ILE A 61 -0.10 20.26 -2.69
CA ILE A 61 0.69 19.76 -1.57
C ILE A 61 -0.18 19.75 -0.30
N ARG A 62 -0.06 18.68 0.51
CA ARG A 62 -0.81 18.51 1.77
C ARG A 62 -2.33 18.58 1.61
N SER A 63 -2.85 18.06 0.49
CA SER A 63 -4.29 17.96 0.24
C SER A 63 -4.68 16.54 -0.17
N GLY A 64 -6.00 16.29 -0.25
CA GLY A 64 -6.56 15.04 -0.75
C GLY A 64 -7.70 15.32 -1.72
N ARG A 65 -7.94 14.39 -2.66
CA ARG A 65 -9.10 14.42 -3.56
C ARG A 65 -9.57 13.01 -3.81
N ALA A 66 -10.89 12.81 -3.82
CA ALA A 66 -11.51 11.61 -4.31
C ALA A 66 -12.15 11.89 -5.67
N TRP A 67 -12.13 10.88 -6.54
CA TRP A 67 -12.77 10.92 -7.86
C TRP A 67 -13.19 9.50 -8.24
N LYS A 68 -14.11 9.39 -9.21
CA LYS A 68 -14.55 8.10 -9.77
C LYS A 68 -13.76 7.79 -11.03
N SER A 69 -13.39 6.52 -11.20
CA SER A 69 -12.78 6.00 -12.42
C SER A 69 -13.62 4.82 -12.91
N PRO A 70 -14.09 4.80 -14.17
CA PRO A 70 -14.84 3.65 -14.69
C PRO A 70 -13.96 2.39 -14.77
N ALA A 71 -14.57 1.21 -14.61
CA ALA A 71 -13.91 -0.06 -14.91
C ALA A 71 -13.30 -0.04 -16.33
N GLY A 72 -12.11 -0.61 -16.50
CA GLY A 72 -11.36 -0.63 -17.76
C GLY A 72 -10.56 0.64 -18.05
N SER A 73 -10.74 1.71 -17.28
CA SER A 73 -9.93 2.93 -17.43
C SER A 73 -8.50 2.74 -16.89
N ILE A 74 -7.57 3.56 -17.39
CA ILE A 74 -6.20 3.61 -16.90
C ILE A 74 -6.00 4.87 -16.06
N ILE A 75 -5.61 4.67 -14.81
CA ILE A 75 -5.29 5.74 -13.87
C ILE A 75 -3.78 5.91 -13.86
N ARG A 76 -3.28 7.13 -14.11
CA ARG A 76 -1.87 7.49 -13.94
C ARG A 76 -1.74 8.44 -12.76
N ILE A 77 -0.86 8.09 -11.82
CA ILE A 77 -0.42 8.98 -10.74
C ILE A 77 1.04 9.29 -11.00
N SER A 78 1.43 10.55 -10.95
CA SER A 78 2.79 11.01 -11.31
C SER A 78 3.30 12.14 -10.42
N THR A 79 4.60 12.36 -10.47
CA THR A 79 5.34 13.40 -9.74
C THR A 79 5.76 14.54 -10.69
N PRO A 80 4.90 15.55 -10.97
CA PRO A 80 5.15 16.55 -12.01
C PRO A 80 6.28 17.53 -11.67
N GLU A 81 6.57 17.74 -10.39
CA GLU A 81 7.56 18.72 -9.92
C GLU A 81 8.80 18.10 -9.28
N GLY A 82 8.78 16.79 -8.98
CA GLY A 82 9.88 16.09 -8.32
C GLY A 82 9.41 15.17 -7.19
N PRO A 83 10.30 14.82 -6.24
CA PRO A 83 10.02 13.81 -5.22
C PRO A 83 8.81 14.18 -4.35
N GLN A 84 7.76 13.38 -4.43
CA GLN A 84 6.58 13.47 -3.57
C GLN A 84 5.98 12.08 -3.39
N VAL A 85 5.67 11.71 -2.16
CA VAL A 85 4.96 10.47 -1.83
C VAL A 85 3.45 10.72 -1.80
N GLY A 86 2.65 9.69 -2.05
CA GLY A 86 1.20 9.82 -2.05
C GLY A 86 0.50 8.63 -1.39
N ASP A 87 -0.38 8.92 -0.46
CA ASP A 87 -1.24 7.93 0.19
C ASP A 87 -2.50 7.71 -0.64
N LEU A 88 -2.79 6.46 -1.00
CA LEU A 88 -3.95 6.10 -1.81
C LEU A 88 -4.88 5.12 -1.07
N ASN A 89 -6.17 5.49 -1.01
CA ASN A 89 -7.27 4.59 -0.65
C ASN A 89 -8.14 4.32 -1.87
N LEU A 90 -8.82 3.16 -1.87
CA LEU A 90 -9.66 2.71 -2.98
C LEU A 90 -10.96 2.13 -2.45
N TRP A 91 -12.05 2.47 -3.14
CA TRP A 91 -13.38 1.94 -2.89
C TRP A 91 -13.99 1.50 -4.22
N ASN A 92 -14.86 0.50 -4.18
CA ASN A 92 -15.76 0.24 -5.28
C ASN A 92 -16.75 1.41 -5.40
N ALA A 93 -16.82 2.04 -6.58
CA ALA A 93 -17.62 3.22 -6.84
C ALA A 93 -19.14 3.03 -6.62
N HIS A 94 -19.61 1.78 -6.65
CA HIS A 94 -21.02 1.40 -6.46
C HIS A 94 -21.29 0.78 -5.08
N ASN A 95 -20.25 0.46 -4.30
CA ASN A 95 -20.38 -0.14 -2.98
C ASN A 95 -19.15 0.18 -2.10
N PRO A 96 -19.17 1.25 -1.29
CA PRO A 96 -18.02 1.65 -0.49
C PRO A 96 -17.69 0.71 0.67
N ARG A 97 -18.54 -0.28 0.96
CA ARG A 97 -18.16 -1.36 1.89
C ARG A 97 -17.04 -2.22 1.31
N GLU A 98 -16.97 -2.34 0.00
CA GLU A 98 -15.84 -2.95 -0.70
C GLU A 98 -14.74 -1.91 -0.90
N ARG A 99 -13.63 -2.10 -0.19
CA ARG A 99 -12.49 -1.19 -0.19
C ARG A 99 -11.17 -1.94 -0.17
N PHE A 100 -10.08 -1.24 -0.44
CA PHE A 100 -8.75 -1.84 -0.49
C PHE A 100 -8.32 -2.44 0.86
N TRP A 101 -7.58 -3.55 0.78
CA TRP A 101 -7.07 -4.27 1.93
C TRP A 101 -5.55 -4.46 1.84
N ALA A 102 -4.81 -3.52 2.43
CA ALA A 102 -3.35 -3.48 2.40
C ALA A 102 -2.71 -4.76 2.96
N SER A 103 -3.16 -5.23 4.12
CA SER A 103 -2.57 -6.41 4.78
C SER A 103 -2.76 -7.70 3.99
N ARG A 104 -3.91 -7.90 3.35
CA ARG A 104 -4.14 -9.06 2.48
C ARG A 104 -3.36 -8.94 1.18
N THR A 105 -3.31 -7.76 0.58
CA THR A 105 -2.46 -7.49 -0.59
C THR A 105 -1.00 -7.82 -0.27
N ARG A 106 -0.53 -7.45 0.91
CA ARG A 106 0.82 -7.75 1.41
C ARG A 106 1.08 -9.25 1.58
N GLN A 107 0.10 -10.00 2.10
CA GLN A 107 0.21 -11.46 2.22
C GLN A 107 0.25 -12.17 0.86
N LEU A 108 -0.51 -11.68 -0.12
CA LEU A 108 -0.63 -12.30 -1.43
C LEU A 108 0.54 -11.94 -2.37
N HIS A 109 1.17 -10.78 -2.17
CA HIS A 109 2.26 -10.30 -3.02
C HIS A 109 3.57 -10.18 -2.25
N SER A 110 3.76 -9.07 -1.52
CA SER A 110 4.96 -8.75 -0.74
C SER A 110 4.70 -7.48 0.08
N THR A 111 5.68 -7.03 0.86
CA THR A 111 5.64 -5.74 1.59
C THR A 111 5.46 -4.54 0.68
N HIS A 112 5.85 -4.65 -0.59
CA HIS A 112 5.76 -3.61 -1.60
C HIS A 112 5.25 -4.20 -2.91
N VAL A 113 4.61 -3.39 -3.75
CA VAL A 113 4.02 -3.83 -5.02
C VAL A 113 4.53 -3.01 -6.20
N SER A 114 4.69 -3.67 -7.35
CA SER A 114 5.09 -3.03 -8.60
C SER A 114 4.31 -3.66 -9.77
N LYS A 115 4.74 -3.45 -11.01
CA LYS A 115 4.10 -3.93 -12.23
C LYS A 115 3.69 -5.41 -12.13
N GLY A 116 2.42 -5.69 -12.40
CA GLY A 116 1.77 -7.00 -12.28
C GLY A 116 1.13 -7.26 -10.91
N GLY A 117 1.45 -6.45 -9.90
CA GLY A 117 0.77 -6.47 -8.60
C GLY A 117 -0.67 -6.01 -8.71
N ARG A 118 -1.53 -6.61 -7.89
CA ARG A 118 -2.96 -6.30 -7.79
C ARG A 118 -3.28 -5.78 -6.40
N LEU A 119 -4.13 -4.75 -6.32
CA LEU A 119 -4.64 -4.21 -5.07
C LEU A 119 -5.99 -4.86 -4.77
N TRP A 120 -6.05 -5.65 -3.70
CA TRP A 120 -7.19 -6.52 -3.41
C TRP A 120 -8.21 -5.84 -2.49
N SER A 121 -9.48 -6.13 -2.69
CA SER A 121 -10.56 -5.69 -1.79
C SER A 121 -10.66 -6.53 -0.52
N CYS A 122 -11.32 -5.96 0.49
CA CYS A 122 -11.59 -6.58 1.78
C CYS A 122 -12.61 -7.74 1.70
N LEU A 123 -12.78 -8.47 2.80
CA LEU A 123 -13.84 -9.46 2.96
C LEU A 123 -15.22 -8.78 3.02
N PRO A 124 -16.28 -9.42 2.49
CA PRO A 124 -16.32 -10.74 1.84
C PRO A 124 -16.01 -10.72 0.34
N TYR A 125 -15.53 -9.61 -0.22
CA TYR A 125 -15.45 -9.38 -1.67
C TYR A 125 -14.23 -10.04 -2.32
N MET A 126 -13.03 -9.83 -1.76
CA MET A 126 -11.77 -10.50 -2.13
C MET A 126 -11.49 -10.59 -3.64
N ARG A 127 -11.50 -9.45 -4.32
CA ARG A 127 -11.16 -9.35 -5.76
C ARG A 127 -10.23 -8.18 -6.04
N PRO A 128 -9.54 -8.16 -7.19
CA PRO A 128 -8.76 -7.00 -7.60
C PRO A 128 -9.63 -5.76 -7.78
N LEU A 129 -9.22 -4.63 -7.21
CA LEU A 129 -9.76 -3.31 -7.48
C LEU A 129 -8.93 -2.59 -8.56
N LEU A 130 -7.61 -2.64 -8.42
CA LEU A 130 -6.65 -2.10 -9.37
C LEU A 130 -5.55 -3.11 -9.68
N THR A 131 -5.00 -3.06 -10.88
CA THR A 131 -3.78 -3.79 -11.26
C THR A 131 -2.71 -2.83 -11.78
N ILE A 132 -1.49 -2.93 -11.27
CA ILE A 132 -0.36 -2.09 -11.68
C ILE A 132 0.12 -2.55 -13.06
N ILE A 133 -0.02 -1.70 -14.07
CA ILE A 133 0.36 -2.02 -15.46
C ILE A 133 1.68 -1.36 -15.89
N ALA A 134 2.09 -0.30 -15.20
CA ALA A 134 3.40 0.32 -15.40
C ALA A 134 3.86 0.99 -14.10
N ASP A 135 5.16 0.99 -13.88
CA ASP A 135 5.81 1.62 -12.73
C ASP A 135 7.19 2.09 -13.21
N SER A 136 7.41 3.41 -13.24
CA SER A 136 8.69 3.97 -13.68
C SER A 136 9.79 3.81 -12.64
N LEU A 137 9.45 3.52 -11.38
CA LEU A 137 10.40 3.29 -10.29
C LEU A 137 10.69 1.80 -10.06
N ALA A 138 10.22 0.92 -10.95
CA ALA A 138 10.47 -0.52 -10.83
C ALA A 138 11.97 -0.88 -10.80
N TRP A 139 12.83 -0.04 -11.36
CA TRP A 139 14.29 -0.19 -11.32
C TRP A 139 14.87 -0.10 -9.90
N TYR A 140 14.18 0.54 -8.96
CA TYR A 140 14.66 0.73 -7.59
C TYR A 140 14.90 -0.62 -6.88
N GLY A 141 14.07 -1.63 -7.18
CA GLY A 141 14.27 -2.99 -6.70
C GLY A 141 14.25 -3.09 -5.18
N ARG A 142 15.41 -3.36 -4.58
CA ARG A 142 15.64 -3.46 -3.13
C ARG A 142 16.99 -2.82 -2.82
N ASP A 143 17.01 -1.84 -1.92
CA ASP A 143 18.25 -1.21 -1.45
C ASP A 143 19.04 -2.12 -0.47
N GLU A 144 20.25 -1.69 -0.11
CA GLU A 144 21.17 -2.38 0.80
C GLU A 144 20.61 -2.58 2.23
N HIS A 145 19.65 -1.74 2.64
CA HIS A 145 18.97 -1.81 3.93
C HIS A 145 17.64 -2.57 3.85
N GLY A 146 17.27 -3.04 2.66
CA GLY A 146 16.03 -3.76 2.38
C GLY A 146 14.82 -2.89 2.09
N GLY A 147 15.02 -1.60 1.84
CA GLY A 147 14.00 -0.65 1.43
C GLY A 147 13.55 -0.89 -0.01
N ARG A 148 12.27 -0.59 -0.27
CA ARG A 148 11.62 -0.70 -1.59
C ARG A 148 10.58 0.41 -1.75
N VAL A 149 10.15 0.69 -2.99
CA VAL A 149 9.10 1.68 -3.29
C VAL A 149 7.69 1.07 -3.30
N HIS A 150 6.66 1.91 -3.09
CA HIS A 150 5.23 1.55 -3.12
C HIS A 150 4.82 0.57 -2.01
N ASP A 151 4.80 1.10 -0.79
CA ASP A 151 4.72 0.32 0.43
C ASP A 151 3.28 -0.07 0.85
N LEU A 152 3.18 -1.23 1.50
CA LEU A 152 2.00 -1.80 2.16
C LEU A 152 2.21 -2.08 3.66
N LEU A 153 3.36 -1.73 4.25
CA LEU A 153 3.71 -1.91 5.66
C LEU A 153 3.09 -0.82 6.53
N GLY A 154 3.18 0.42 6.06
CA GLY A 154 2.67 1.61 6.74
C GLY A 154 1.15 1.69 6.72
N THR A 155 0.63 2.58 7.56
CA THR A 155 -0.81 2.89 7.64
C THR A 155 -1.11 4.16 6.86
N ARG A 156 -0.76 5.31 7.44
CA ARG A 156 -0.82 6.69 6.93
C ARG A 156 -0.33 7.60 8.06
N CYS A 157 0.20 8.77 7.73
CA CYS A 157 0.39 9.76 8.78
C CYS A 157 -0.98 10.27 9.27
N ASP A 158 -1.15 10.38 10.57
CA ASP A 158 -2.41 10.74 11.21
C ASP A 158 -2.20 11.72 12.38
N PRO A 159 -3.20 12.55 12.72
CA PRO A 159 -3.09 13.55 13.77
C PRO A 159 -3.02 12.93 15.17
N TYR A 160 -3.57 11.72 15.36
CA TYR A 160 -3.66 11.06 16.65
C TYR A 160 -2.28 10.56 17.11
N ILE A 161 -1.50 9.95 16.23
CA ILE A 161 -0.13 9.53 16.55
C ILE A 161 0.77 10.75 16.77
N ASN A 162 0.54 11.86 16.05
CA ASN A 162 1.25 13.10 16.30
C ASN A 162 0.91 13.65 17.70
N GLU A 163 -0.36 13.64 18.11
CA GLU A 163 -0.77 14.09 19.45
C GLU A 163 -0.10 13.25 20.56
N VAL A 164 -0.09 11.92 20.41
CA VAL A 164 0.54 10.99 21.35
C VAL A 164 2.06 11.19 21.42
N LEU A 165 2.73 11.42 20.29
CA LEU A 165 4.20 11.51 20.24
C LEU A 165 4.75 12.92 20.52
N SER A 166 4.01 13.97 20.16
CA SER A 166 4.46 15.37 20.26
C SER A 166 3.92 16.11 21.50
N GLY A 167 3.13 15.45 22.36
CA GLY A 167 2.60 16.04 23.59
C GLY A 167 1.57 17.16 23.36
N GLY A 168 0.71 17.03 22.33
CA GLY A 168 -0.45 17.92 22.14
C GLY A 168 -0.36 18.95 21.01
N SER A 169 0.64 18.91 20.13
CA SER A 169 0.65 19.76 18.93
C SER A 169 -0.36 19.27 17.90
N ARG A 170 -1.49 19.98 17.76
CA ARG A 170 -2.51 19.69 16.75
C ARG A 170 -2.07 20.19 15.37
N TYR A 171 -1.73 19.27 14.49
CA TYR A 171 -1.52 19.52 13.06
C TYR A 171 -2.59 18.74 12.29
N ASP A 172 -3.22 19.33 11.28
CA ASP A 172 -4.41 18.73 10.61
C ASP A 172 -4.25 18.56 9.09
N PHE A 173 -3.01 18.61 8.62
CA PHE A 173 -2.66 18.41 7.21
C PHE A 173 -1.99 17.05 6.96
N HIS A 174 -2.28 16.08 7.83
CA HIS A 174 -1.88 14.68 7.66
C HIS A 174 -2.70 13.99 6.57
N CYS A 175 -2.15 12.92 6.01
CA CYS A 175 -2.81 12.11 4.98
C CYS A 175 -4.15 11.57 5.46
N HIS A 176 -4.28 11.17 6.73
CA HIS A 176 -5.58 10.78 7.30
C HIS A 176 -6.64 11.88 7.14
N SER A 177 -6.39 13.10 7.66
CA SER A 177 -7.33 14.21 7.57
C SER A 177 -7.63 14.60 6.12
N ASN A 178 -6.61 14.56 5.25
CA ASN A 178 -6.76 14.85 3.82
C ASN A 178 -7.67 13.84 3.12
N LEU A 179 -7.51 12.55 3.40
CA LEU A 179 -8.36 11.49 2.86
C LEU A 179 -9.79 11.61 3.38
N THR A 180 -9.96 11.85 4.68
CA THR A 180 -11.29 12.06 5.30
C THR A 180 -12.03 13.19 4.60
N ARG A 181 -11.44 14.38 4.51
CA ARG A 181 -12.06 15.53 3.81
C ARG A 181 -12.39 15.23 2.35
N ALA A 182 -11.51 14.49 1.66
CA ALA A 182 -11.68 14.15 0.27
C ALA A 182 -12.89 13.24 0.00
N VAL A 183 -13.25 12.38 0.95
CA VAL A 183 -14.34 11.40 0.78
C VAL A 183 -15.69 11.87 1.31
N LEU A 184 -15.74 12.91 2.15
CA LEU A 184 -17.02 13.48 2.65
C LEU A 184 -18.04 13.78 1.53
N PRO A 185 -17.65 14.40 0.39
CA PRO A 185 -18.59 14.67 -0.70
C PRO A 185 -19.19 13.41 -1.35
N PHE A 186 -18.61 12.24 -1.09
CA PHE A 186 -19.09 10.95 -1.58
C PHE A 186 -19.97 10.21 -0.56
N GLY A 187 -20.32 10.87 0.55
CA GLY A 187 -21.17 10.29 1.61
C GLY A 187 -20.42 9.31 2.52
N LEU A 188 -19.09 9.35 2.53
CA LEU A 188 -18.25 8.56 3.42
C LEU A 188 -17.84 9.37 4.65
N ALA A 189 -17.45 8.67 5.70
CA ALA A 189 -16.96 9.23 6.94
C ALA A 189 -15.48 8.91 7.16
N GLU A 190 -14.89 9.51 8.19
CA GLU A 190 -13.52 9.22 8.64
C GLU A 190 -13.28 7.72 8.85
N SER A 191 -14.27 6.99 9.39
CA SER A 191 -14.20 5.55 9.64
C SER A 191 -14.09 4.70 8.37
N ASP A 192 -14.39 5.27 7.19
CA ASP A 192 -14.25 4.58 5.91
C ASP A 192 -12.82 4.65 5.35
N VAL A 193 -12.01 5.61 5.84
CA VAL A 193 -10.58 5.72 5.53
C VAL A 193 -9.83 4.54 6.15
N HIS A 194 -8.97 3.92 5.36
CA HIS A 194 -8.30 2.66 5.69
C HIS A 194 -6.81 2.74 5.40
N ASP A 195 -6.08 1.67 5.73
CA ASP A 195 -4.64 1.59 5.43
C ASP A 195 -4.39 1.78 3.93
N VAL A 196 -3.38 2.57 3.62
CA VAL A 196 -3.13 3.07 2.27
C VAL A 196 -2.16 2.15 1.53
N ILE A 197 -2.04 2.37 0.23
CA ILE A 197 -0.78 2.09 -0.47
C ILE A 197 0.02 3.40 -0.51
N ASN A 198 1.26 3.34 -0.02
CA ASN A 198 2.17 4.49 0.05
C ASN A 198 2.96 4.61 -1.26
N LEU A 199 2.41 5.32 -2.23
CA LEU A 199 3.02 5.47 -3.57
C LEU A 199 4.31 6.29 -3.49
N PHE A 200 5.32 5.84 -4.24
CA PHE A 200 6.65 6.43 -4.35
C PHE A 200 7.48 6.44 -3.05
N GLN A 201 6.89 6.12 -1.89
CA GLN A 201 7.59 6.08 -0.62
C GLN A 201 8.53 4.88 -0.56
N VAL A 202 9.76 5.10 -0.09
CA VAL A 202 10.70 4.03 0.21
C VAL A 202 10.58 3.66 1.68
N THR A 203 10.30 2.39 1.94
CA THR A 203 10.20 1.88 3.31
C THR A 203 10.79 0.48 3.43
N GLY A 204 11.04 0.05 4.65
CA GLY A 204 11.45 -1.31 4.93
C GLY A 204 11.38 -1.65 6.41
N LEU A 205 11.91 -2.83 6.75
CA LEU A 205 12.10 -3.27 8.12
C LEU A 205 13.59 -3.47 8.38
N ASP A 206 14.11 -2.83 9.42
CA ASP A 206 15.52 -2.98 9.80
C ASP A 206 15.85 -4.40 10.31
N GLU A 207 17.09 -4.61 10.74
CA GLU A 207 17.54 -5.90 11.28
C GLU A 207 16.72 -6.37 12.49
N LYS A 208 16.19 -5.42 13.27
CA LYS A 208 15.31 -5.66 14.43
C LYS A 208 13.82 -5.70 14.05
N LYS A 209 13.51 -5.69 12.76
CA LYS A 209 12.14 -5.68 12.21
C LYS A 209 11.32 -4.43 12.55
N ARG A 210 11.99 -3.30 12.75
CA ARG A 210 11.37 -1.99 12.97
C ARG A 210 11.18 -1.25 11.65
N TYR A 211 10.06 -0.56 11.51
CA TYR A 211 9.73 0.21 10.31
C TYR A 211 10.66 1.41 10.14
N PHE A 212 11.16 1.61 8.91
CA PHE A 212 11.95 2.79 8.52
C PHE A 212 11.44 3.39 7.21
N MET A 213 11.82 4.65 6.97
CA MET A 213 11.50 5.39 5.75
C MET A 213 12.77 6.03 5.20
N ASN A 214 12.92 6.01 3.87
CA ASN A 214 14.02 6.64 3.15
C ASN A 214 13.48 7.74 2.19
N PRO A 215 14.35 8.64 1.72
CA PRO A 215 13.97 9.64 0.72
C PRO A 215 13.33 9.02 -0.53
N CYS A 216 12.30 9.67 -1.06
CA CYS A 216 11.63 9.26 -2.29
C CYS A 216 12.59 9.41 -3.49
N PRO A 217 12.81 8.37 -4.31
CA PRO A 217 13.72 8.41 -5.45
C PRO A 217 13.08 9.03 -6.70
N ALA A 218 11.81 9.43 -6.63
CA ALA A 218 11.07 9.94 -7.78
C ALA A 218 11.65 11.25 -8.30
N SER A 219 11.83 11.32 -9.61
CA SER A 219 12.16 12.53 -10.34
C SER A 219 10.92 13.13 -11.01
N LYS A 220 11.09 14.31 -11.61
CA LYS A 220 10.04 14.95 -12.40
C LYS A 220 9.57 14.02 -13.53
N GLY A 221 8.28 13.70 -13.52
CA GLY A 221 7.62 12.89 -14.54
C GLY A 221 7.52 11.40 -14.22
N ASP A 222 8.14 10.92 -13.13
CA ASP A 222 7.96 9.55 -12.65
C ASP A 222 6.48 9.26 -12.36
N TYR A 223 6.09 8.00 -12.51
CA TYR A 223 4.70 7.60 -12.48
C TYR A 223 4.48 6.13 -12.14
N ILE A 224 3.27 5.86 -11.67
CA ILE A 224 2.68 4.53 -11.63
C ILE A 224 1.34 4.56 -12.38
N LYS A 225 1.02 3.48 -13.09
CA LYS A 225 -0.22 3.31 -13.83
C LYS A 225 -0.97 2.09 -13.37
N PHE A 226 -2.28 2.25 -13.20
CA PHE A 226 -3.20 1.21 -12.82
C PHE A 226 -4.25 0.99 -13.91
N LEU A 227 -4.65 -0.26 -14.10
CA LEU A 227 -5.93 -0.59 -14.72
C LEU A 227 -6.99 -0.65 -13.62
N ALA A 228 -8.11 0.03 -13.80
CA ALA A 228 -9.28 -0.11 -12.94
C ALA A 228 -10.03 -1.40 -13.29
N GLU A 229 -10.09 -2.34 -12.35
CA GLU A 229 -10.73 -3.66 -12.54
C GLU A 229 -12.24 -3.61 -12.28
N CYS A 230 -12.73 -2.57 -11.59
CA CYS A 230 -14.14 -2.26 -11.36
C CYS A 230 -14.40 -0.78 -11.18
#